data_AF-A9WN37-F1
#
_entry.id   AF-A9WN37-F1
#
_cell.length_a   1.000
_cell.length_b   1.000
_cell.length_c   1.000
_cell.angle_alpha   90.00
_cell.angle_beta   90.00
_cell.angle_gamma   90.00
#
_symmetry.space_group_name_H-M   'P 1'
#
loop_
_entity.id
_entity.type
_entity.pdbx_description
1 polymer ?
#
loop_
_entity_poly.entity_id
_entity_poly.type
_entity_poly.pdbx_seq_one_letter_code
_entity_poly.pdbx_strand_id
1 'polypeptide(L)'
;MHPYTLEVKDVAWYSVYEVAHRLTDHFDDASDQSGRSPRVFITGDACHTHSAKAGQGMNVSMRDGFNLGWKLAQVLTGLSPESLLDTYSAERQVIAKNLIDFDKEWSTLMAKKPEEFEDPKALGEFYVRTAEFPAGFMTEYQPSMLIGEARHQELATGFPVGKRFKSAPVARVADGNPVQLGHHHRADGRWRIYAFGANGAEGSAALTEWAQWLQSAPESPVAAYTPSDAGIDSVFDVKVIFPQQHIDVDITAVPQIFLPRTGPFDLIDYEKIYAADPENDIFALRGIDRSAGCVVVVRPDQYVAQVLPLTATSELAEFFKGNMLAAH
;
A
#
# COMPACT_ATOMS: atom_id res chain seq x y z
N MET A 1 -0.17 -43.13 -9.87
CA MET A 1 -1.54 -42.59 -9.88
C MET A 1 -2.59 -43.69 -10.02
N HIS A 2 -2.51 -44.81 -9.30
CA HIS A 2 -3.52 -45.87 -9.43
C HIS A 2 -4.87 -45.42 -8.83
N PRO A 3 -6.04 -45.68 -9.47
CA PRO A 3 -6.28 -46.52 -10.66
C PRO A 3 -6.14 -45.80 -12.03
N TYR A 4 -5.74 -44.53 -12.04
CA TYR A 4 -5.53 -43.74 -13.25
C TYR A 4 -4.20 -44.06 -13.96
N THR A 5 -4.16 -43.88 -15.28
CA THR A 5 -2.93 -44.00 -16.10
C THR A 5 -2.33 -42.61 -16.39
N LEU A 6 -1.01 -42.53 -16.51
CA LEU A 6 -0.27 -41.32 -16.91
C LEU A 6 0.68 -41.66 -18.06
N GLU A 7 0.39 -41.17 -19.27
CA GLU A 7 1.21 -41.34 -20.47
C GLU A 7 1.76 -39.98 -20.90
N VAL A 8 3.04 -39.71 -20.59
CA VAL A 8 3.70 -38.44 -20.92
C VAL A 8 3.99 -38.39 -22.42
N LYS A 9 3.44 -37.40 -23.11
CA LYS A 9 3.56 -37.25 -24.57
C LYS A 9 4.79 -36.45 -25.00
N ASP A 10 5.16 -35.44 -24.21
CA ASP A 10 6.31 -34.56 -24.43
C ASP A 10 6.80 -34.00 -23.09
N VAL A 11 8.10 -33.70 -22.98
CA VAL A 11 8.73 -33.09 -21.80
C VAL A 11 9.46 -31.83 -22.22
N ALA A 12 8.76 -30.69 -22.16
CA ALA A 12 9.34 -29.39 -22.52
C ALA A 12 10.45 -28.93 -21.56
N TRP A 13 10.34 -29.28 -20.26
CA TRP A 13 11.34 -28.96 -19.24
C TRP A 13 11.22 -29.90 -18.04
N TYR A 14 12.37 -30.22 -17.42
CA TYR A 14 12.43 -30.86 -16.11
C TYR A 14 13.63 -30.34 -15.33
N SER A 15 13.54 -30.38 -14.00
CA SER A 15 14.65 -30.06 -13.10
C SER A 15 14.46 -30.77 -11.77
N VAL A 16 15.47 -30.66 -10.91
CA VAL A 16 15.45 -31.09 -9.52
C VAL A 16 15.47 -29.84 -8.66
N TYR A 17 14.33 -29.51 -8.05
CA TYR A 17 14.23 -28.43 -7.09
C TYR A 17 14.38 -28.99 -5.67
N GLU A 18 15.51 -28.69 -5.04
CA GLU A 18 15.76 -29.07 -3.65
C GLU A 18 15.32 -27.94 -2.71
N VAL A 19 14.46 -28.26 -1.75
CA VAL A 19 13.89 -27.28 -0.83
C VAL A 19 14.90 -26.94 0.26
N ALA A 20 15.29 -25.67 0.36
CA ALA A 20 16.03 -25.13 1.49
C ALA A 20 15.36 -23.84 2.01
N HIS A 21 15.02 -23.83 3.30
CA HIS A 21 14.60 -22.62 4.01
C HIS A 21 15.83 -21.90 4.54
N ARG A 22 16.13 -20.72 4.00
CA ARG A 22 17.23 -19.88 4.45
C ARG A 22 16.76 -18.44 4.54
N LEU A 23 17.25 -17.72 5.54
CA LEU A 23 16.97 -16.31 5.75
C LEU A 23 18.25 -15.68 6.32
N THR A 24 18.64 -14.53 5.78
CA THR A 24 19.70 -13.72 6.37
C THR A 24 19.18 -12.92 7.55
N ASP A 25 20.03 -12.63 8.53
CA ASP A 25 19.64 -11.88 9.72
C ASP A 25 19.27 -10.42 9.37
N HIS A 26 19.93 -9.86 8.35
CA HIS A 26 19.68 -8.51 7.82
C HIS A 26 19.73 -8.53 6.28
N PHE A 27 19.03 -7.57 5.66
CA PHE A 27 18.96 -7.42 4.19
C PHE A 27 19.85 -6.29 3.66
N ASP A 28 20.73 -5.76 4.52
CA ASP A 28 21.67 -4.70 4.19
C ASP A 28 22.98 -4.87 4.95
N ASP A 29 23.93 -3.95 4.69
CA ASP A 29 25.26 -3.95 5.29
C ASP A 29 25.38 -3.13 6.58
N ALA A 30 24.28 -2.54 7.07
CA ALA A 30 24.28 -1.84 8.34
C ALA A 30 24.12 -2.87 9.47
N SER A 31 25.07 -2.89 10.40
CA SER A 31 24.87 -3.57 11.67
C SER A 31 24.30 -2.58 12.68
N ASP A 32 23.50 -3.07 13.63
CA ASP A 32 22.95 -2.28 14.75
C ASP A 32 24.02 -1.50 15.53
N GLN A 33 25.29 -1.91 15.42
CA GLN A 33 26.44 -1.31 16.10
C GLN A 33 27.16 -0.22 15.28
N SER A 34 26.86 -0.11 13.99
CA SER A 34 27.63 0.73 13.06
C SER A 34 27.21 2.20 13.09
N GLY A 35 25.99 2.51 13.54
CA GLY A 35 25.45 3.88 13.60
C GLY A 35 25.41 4.61 12.25
N ARG A 36 25.59 3.90 11.14
CA ARG A 36 25.55 4.44 9.78
C ARG A 36 24.31 3.93 9.04
N SER A 37 23.83 4.70 8.08
CA SER A 37 22.81 4.23 7.16
C SER A 37 23.37 3.15 6.20
N PRO A 38 22.52 2.22 5.75
CA PRO A 38 22.90 1.14 4.84
C PRO A 38 23.26 1.68 3.45
N ARG A 39 24.20 1.01 2.79
CA ARG A 39 24.72 1.36 1.46
C ARG A 39 24.67 0.20 0.48
N VAL A 40 24.71 -1.03 0.98
CA VAL A 40 24.59 -2.25 0.18
C VAL A 40 23.38 -3.02 0.66
N PHE A 41 22.54 -3.43 -0.28
CA PHE A 41 21.28 -4.13 -0.02
C PHE A 41 21.23 -5.45 -0.80
N ILE A 42 20.54 -6.45 -0.25
CA ILE A 42 20.25 -7.72 -0.91
C ILE A 42 18.73 -7.95 -0.94
N THR A 43 18.21 -8.40 -2.08
CA THR A 43 16.76 -8.58 -2.33
C THR A 43 16.47 -9.99 -2.85
N GLY A 44 15.29 -10.54 -2.54
CA GLY A 44 14.83 -11.82 -3.08
C GLY A 44 15.66 -13.02 -2.65
N ASP A 45 15.90 -13.97 -3.56
CA ASP A 45 16.62 -15.22 -3.27
C ASP A 45 18.03 -15.04 -2.66
N ALA A 46 18.62 -13.84 -2.80
CA ALA A 46 19.88 -13.50 -2.15
C ALA A 46 19.77 -13.37 -0.61
N CYS A 47 18.59 -13.02 -0.09
CA CYS A 47 18.35 -12.83 1.35
C CYS A 47 17.37 -13.85 1.96
N HIS A 48 16.49 -14.45 1.16
CA HIS A 48 15.60 -15.52 1.64
C HIS A 48 15.31 -16.55 0.56
N THR A 49 15.32 -17.83 0.93
CA THR A 49 14.85 -18.93 0.08
C THR A 49 13.83 -19.76 0.85
N HIS A 50 12.77 -20.19 0.17
CA HIS A 50 11.72 -20.99 0.77
C HIS A 50 11.19 -22.03 -0.22
N SER A 51 10.29 -22.92 0.20
CA SER A 51 9.79 -23.95 -0.72
C SER A 51 8.93 -23.35 -1.84
N ALA A 52 8.89 -24.04 -2.99
CA ALA A 52 8.04 -23.68 -4.12
C ALA A 52 6.55 -24.02 -3.87
N LYS A 53 6.21 -24.67 -2.74
CA LYS A 53 4.85 -25.18 -2.48
C LYS A 53 3.80 -24.08 -2.40
N ALA A 54 4.18 -22.88 -1.96
CA ALA A 54 3.31 -21.71 -1.89
C ALA A 54 3.38 -20.79 -3.14
N GLY A 55 4.24 -21.11 -4.13
CA GLY A 55 4.38 -20.33 -5.36
C GLY A 55 4.91 -18.89 -5.17
N GLN A 56 5.55 -18.59 -4.04
CA GLN A 56 5.86 -17.21 -3.63
C GLN A 56 7.23 -16.67 -4.07
N GLY A 57 8.17 -17.50 -4.53
CA GLY A 57 9.60 -17.12 -4.61
C GLY A 57 9.86 -15.83 -5.39
N MET A 58 9.49 -15.82 -6.67
CA MET A 58 9.60 -14.63 -7.51
C MET A 58 8.70 -13.48 -7.03
N ASN A 59 7.50 -13.78 -6.52
CA ASN A 59 6.52 -12.78 -6.10
C ASN A 59 7.00 -11.95 -4.91
N VAL A 60 7.62 -12.59 -3.91
CA VAL A 60 8.16 -11.92 -2.72
C VAL A 60 9.45 -11.20 -3.09
N SER A 61 10.30 -11.81 -3.91
CA SER A 61 11.53 -11.18 -4.42
C SER A 61 11.26 -9.85 -5.15
N MET A 62 10.27 -9.81 -6.05
CA MET A 62 9.90 -8.57 -6.73
C MET A 62 9.38 -7.49 -5.78
N ARG A 63 8.69 -7.89 -4.70
CA ARG A 63 8.17 -6.95 -3.69
C ARG A 63 9.27 -6.36 -2.82
N ASP A 64 10.36 -7.08 -2.60
CA ASP A 64 11.53 -6.51 -1.94
C ASP A 64 12.10 -5.36 -2.77
N GLY A 65 12.25 -5.57 -4.08
CA GLY A 65 12.66 -4.51 -5.01
C GLY A 65 11.66 -3.35 -5.07
N PHE A 66 10.36 -3.63 -5.10
CA PHE A 66 9.31 -2.60 -5.13
C PHE A 66 9.29 -1.76 -3.84
N ASN A 67 9.57 -2.37 -2.68
CA ASN A 67 9.69 -1.67 -1.40
C ASN A 67 10.96 -0.81 -1.32
N LEU A 68 12.11 -1.31 -1.78
CA LEU A 68 13.38 -0.59 -1.71
C LEU A 68 13.48 0.55 -2.75
N GLY A 69 12.93 0.35 -3.94
CA GLY A 69 13.14 1.24 -5.09
C GLY A 69 12.72 2.69 -4.84
N TRP A 70 11.53 2.91 -4.28
CA TRP A 70 11.05 4.27 -3.99
C TRP A 70 11.81 4.93 -2.83
N LYS A 71 12.24 4.15 -1.84
CA LYS A 71 13.03 4.64 -0.70
C LYS A 71 14.38 5.15 -1.16
N LEU A 72 15.06 4.37 -2.01
CA LEU A 72 16.31 4.79 -2.65
C LEU A 72 16.10 6.06 -3.49
N ALA A 73 15.04 6.12 -4.30
CA ALA A 73 14.76 7.29 -5.13
C ALA A 73 14.58 8.55 -4.27
N GLN A 74 13.74 8.50 -3.22
CA GLN A 74 13.48 9.67 -2.37
C GLN A 74 14.73 10.14 -1.61
N VAL A 75 15.57 9.22 -1.12
CA VAL A 75 16.84 9.60 -0.46
C VAL A 75 17.82 10.21 -1.47
N LEU A 76 17.96 9.61 -2.66
CA LEU A 76 18.87 10.11 -3.69
C LEU A 76 18.45 11.47 -4.26
N THR A 77 17.16 11.77 -4.29
CA THR A 77 16.64 13.09 -4.72
C THR A 77 16.50 14.08 -3.58
N GLY A 78 16.92 13.73 -2.35
CA GLY A 78 16.86 14.61 -1.19
C GLY A 78 15.45 14.89 -0.66
N LEU A 79 14.46 14.07 -1.03
CA LEU A 79 13.08 14.19 -0.52
C LEU A 79 12.91 13.56 0.88
N SER A 80 13.77 12.61 1.24
CA SER A 80 13.68 11.87 2.51
C SER A 80 15.06 11.69 3.16
N PRO A 81 15.10 11.55 4.50
CA PRO A 81 16.35 11.32 5.23
C PRO A 81 16.94 9.94 4.93
N GLU A 82 18.26 9.78 5.06
CA GLU A 82 18.92 8.48 4.85
C GLU A 82 18.39 7.36 5.76
N SER A 83 17.88 7.70 6.95
CA SER A 83 17.25 6.75 7.88
C SER A 83 15.99 6.09 7.31
N LEU A 84 15.42 6.61 6.22
CA LEU A 84 14.36 5.93 5.49
C LEU A 84 14.81 4.54 5.00
N LEU A 85 16.09 4.38 4.65
CA LEU A 85 16.62 3.12 4.12
C LEU A 85 16.66 2.01 5.17
N ASP A 86 16.79 2.36 6.46
CA ASP A 86 16.77 1.40 7.57
C ASP A 86 15.45 0.61 7.62
N THR A 87 14.36 1.22 7.13
CA THR A 87 13.05 0.58 7.09
C THR A 87 12.96 -0.58 6.11
N TYR A 88 13.89 -0.69 5.14
CA TYR A 88 13.84 -1.78 4.16
C TYR A 88 14.06 -3.15 4.83
N SER A 89 15.18 -3.33 5.53
CA SER A 89 15.46 -4.58 6.22
C SER A 89 14.45 -4.82 7.35
N ALA A 90 14.13 -3.79 8.14
CA ALA A 90 13.17 -3.89 9.24
C ALA A 90 11.76 -4.35 8.80
N GLU A 91 11.29 -3.90 7.63
CA GLU A 91 10.01 -4.35 7.07
C GLU A 91 10.11 -5.72 6.42
N ARG A 92 11.10 -5.94 5.55
CA ARG A 92 11.12 -7.09 4.64
C ARG A 92 11.61 -8.37 5.29
N GLN A 93 12.52 -8.28 6.27
CA GLN A 93 13.01 -9.44 7.01
C GLN A 93 11.89 -10.11 7.82
N VAL A 94 11.03 -9.32 8.48
CA VAL A 94 9.87 -9.82 9.24
C VAL A 94 8.90 -10.55 8.30
N ILE A 95 8.65 -10.00 7.11
CA ILE A 95 7.75 -10.64 6.13
C ILE A 95 8.35 -11.94 5.59
N ALA A 96 9.63 -11.96 5.27
CA ALA A 96 10.32 -13.18 4.83
C ALA A 96 10.32 -14.26 5.92
N LYS A 97 10.50 -13.86 7.18
CA LYS A 97 10.39 -14.77 8.32
C LYS A 97 8.99 -15.35 8.46
N ASN A 98 7.95 -14.52 8.42
CA ASN A 98 6.56 -14.96 8.48
C ASN A 98 6.22 -15.94 7.35
N LEU A 99 6.81 -15.73 6.17
CA LEU A 99 6.66 -16.62 5.01
C LEU A 99 7.31 -17.99 5.22
N ILE A 100 8.50 -18.04 5.81
CA ILE A 100 9.18 -19.29 6.16
C ILE A 100 8.40 -20.05 7.25
N ASP A 101 7.95 -19.35 8.29
CA ASP A 101 7.15 -19.96 9.36
C ASP A 101 5.85 -20.56 8.82
N PHE A 102 5.16 -19.83 7.93
CA PHE A 102 3.97 -20.32 7.23
C PHE A 102 4.28 -21.55 6.36
N ASP A 103 5.32 -21.49 5.53
CA ASP A 103 5.65 -22.57 4.60
C ASP A 103 6.06 -23.86 5.35
N LYS A 104 6.63 -23.72 6.55
CA LYS A 104 6.94 -24.84 7.44
C LYS A 104 5.65 -25.48 7.99
N GLU A 105 4.68 -24.69 8.43
CA GLU A 105 3.37 -25.19 8.88
C GLU A 105 2.63 -25.88 7.73
N TRP A 106 2.54 -25.23 6.57
CA TRP A 106 1.91 -25.77 5.37
C TRP A 106 2.57 -27.06 4.88
N SER A 107 3.91 -27.10 4.84
CA SER A 107 4.65 -28.30 4.48
C SER A 107 4.39 -29.47 5.42
N THR A 108 4.24 -29.19 6.72
CA THR A 108 3.94 -30.20 7.74
C THR A 108 2.53 -30.76 7.54
N LEU A 109 1.55 -29.88 7.28
CA LEU A 109 0.17 -30.29 7.01
C LEU A 109 0.07 -31.13 5.73
N MET A 110 0.71 -30.71 4.64
CA MET A 110 0.67 -31.44 3.36
C MET A 110 1.41 -32.78 3.37
N ALA A 111 2.33 -32.99 4.33
CA ALA A 111 3.05 -34.25 4.47
C ALA A 111 2.27 -35.31 5.28
N LYS A 112 1.24 -34.91 6.03
CA LYS A 112 0.39 -35.84 6.79
C LYS A 112 -0.46 -36.68 5.85
N LYS A 113 -0.63 -37.95 6.19
CA LYS A 113 -1.60 -38.81 5.49
C LYS A 113 -3.02 -38.45 5.93
N PRO A 114 -4.05 -38.67 5.09
CA PRO A 114 -5.45 -38.38 5.45
C PRO A 114 -5.88 -39.00 6.79
N GLU A 115 -5.36 -40.18 7.13
CA GLU A 115 -5.68 -40.91 8.35
C GLU A 115 -5.03 -40.33 9.62
N GLU A 116 -4.05 -39.44 9.47
CA GLU A 116 -3.32 -38.78 10.56
C GLU A 116 -3.95 -37.44 10.98
N PHE A 117 -5.03 -37.02 10.31
CA PHE A 117 -5.79 -35.84 10.69
C PHE A 117 -6.88 -36.20 11.69
N GLU A 118 -6.89 -35.53 12.85
CA GLU A 118 -7.96 -35.67 13.85
C GLU A 118 -9.30 -35.12 13.35
N ASP A 119 -9.26 -34.05 12.55
CA ASP A 119 -10.42 -33.47 11.86
C ASP A 119 -10.18 -33.45 10.33
N PRO A 120 -11.00 -34.16 9.54
CA PRO A 120 -10.94 -34.15 8.08
C PRO A 120 -11.11 -32.76 7.44
N LYS A 121 -11.67 -31.78 8.16
CA LYS A 121 -11.87 -30.42 7.66
C LYS A 121 -10.69 -29.50 7.92
N ALA A 122 -9.79 -29.85 8.83
CA ALA A 122 -8.70 -28.97 9.27
C ALA A 122 -7.84 -28.45 8.12
N LEU A 123 -7.56 -29.29 7.11
CA LEU A 123 -6.81 -28.88 5.92
C LEU A 123 -7.58 -27.85 5.07
N GLY A 124 -8.88 -28.06 4.87
CA GLY A 124 -9.74 -27.13 4.13
C GLY A 124 -9.90 -25.79 4.84
N GLU A 125 -10.10 -25.82 6.16
CA GLU A 125 -10.18 -24.62 6.99
C GLU A 125 -8.86 -23.85 7.00
N PHE A 126 -7.73 -24.55 7.12
CA PHE A 126 -6.41 -23.94 7.00
C PHE A 126 -6.26 -23.25 5.63
N TYR A 127 -6.63 -23.92 4.55
CA TYR A 127 -6.54 -23.38 3.19
C TYR A 127 -7.36 -22.10 3.03
N VAL A 128 -8.60 -22.07 3.55
CA VAL A 128 -9.47 -20.88 3.49
C VAL A 128 -8.90 -19.74 4.34
N ARG A 129 -8.49 -20.04 5.58
CA ARG A 129 -7.93 -19.05 6.52
C ARG A 129 -6.66 -18.39 5.97
N THR A 130 -5.91 -19.11 5.15
CA THR A 130 -4.60 -18.69 4.67
C THR A 130 -4.61 -18.29 3.19
N ALA A 131 -5.77 -18.19 2.56
CA ALA A 131 -5.92 -17.90 1.14
C ALA A 131 -5.29 -16.56 0.71
N GLU A 132 -5.22 -15.57 1.61
CA GLU A 132 -4.52 -14.31 1.33
C GLU A 132 -3.01 -14.47 1.20
N PHE A 133 -2.42 -15.48 1.83
CA PHE A 133 -0.98 -15.71 1.79
C PHE A 133 -0.45 -16.08 0.39
N PRO A 134 -0.94 -17.14 -0.29
CA PRO A 134 -0.48 -17.46 -1.64
C PRO A 134 -0.89 -16.39 -2.66
N ALA A 135 -1.91 -15.58 -2.36
CA ALA A 135 -2.26 -14.40 -3.16
C ALA A 135 -1.31 -13.20 -2.90
N GLY A 136 -0.43 -13.29 -1.91
CA GLY A 136 0.46 -12.21 -1.49
C GLY A 136 -0.27 -11.03 -0.84
N PHE A 137 -1.43 -11.22 -0.23
CA PHE A 137 -2.20 -10.14 0.42
C PHE A 137 -2.06 -10.13 1.94
N MET A 138 -1.35 -11.09 2.51
CA MET A 138 -1.19 -11.21 3.97
C MET A 138 -0.17 -10.24 4.58
N THR A 139 0.66 -9.57 3.77
CA THR A 139 1.66 -8.62 4.27
C THR A 139 1.00 -7.48 5.05
N GLU A 140 1.44 -7.31 6.29
CA GLU A 140 1.03 -6.24 7.18
C GLU A 140 2.26 -5.71 7.92
N TYR A 141 2.65 -4.48 7.62
CA TYR A 141 3.79 -3.84 8.27
C TYR A 141 3.41 -3.34 9.66
N GLN A 142 4.37 -3.41 10.59
CA GLN A 142 4.21 -2.92 11.94
C GLN A 142 4.41 -1.39 12.02
N PRO A 143 3.89 -0.73 13.07
CA PRO A 143 4.09 0.70 13.28
C PRO A 143 5.57 1.11 13.21
N SER A 144 5.85 2.20 12.49
CA SER A 144 7.18 2.73 12.22
C SER A 144 7.09 4.18 11.73
N MET A 145 8.20 4.79 11.29
CA MET A 145 8.17 6.11 10.63
C MET A 145 7.33 6.14 9.33
N LEU A 146 7.03 4.98 8.74
CA LEU A 146 6.25 4.83 7.51
C LEU A 146 4.84 4.30 7.71
N ILE A 147 4.53 3.77 8.91
CA ILE A 147 3.27 3.13 9.22
C ILE A 147 2.78 3.65 10.57
N GLY A 148 1.61 4.27 10.55
CA GLY A 148 0.95 4.79 11.73
C GLY A 148 0.50 3.75 12.73
N GLU A 149 0.14 4.23 13.91
CA GLU A 149 -0.73 3.47 14.80
C GLU A 149 -2.17 3.49 14.25
N ALA A 150 -2.85 2.35 14.30
CA ALA A 150 -4.21 2.18 13.79
C ALA A 150 -5.30 2.79 14.71
N ARG A 151 -5.08 4.02 15.21
CA ARG A 151 -5.94 4.69 16.21
C ARG A 151 -7.33 5.06 15.69
N HIS A 152 -7.44 5.28 14.37
CA HIS A 152 -8.66 5.71 13.69
C HIS A 152 -9.12 4.72 12.62
N GLN A 153 -8.77 3.44 12.79
CA GLN A 153 -9.03 2.39 11.80
C GLN A 153 -10.52 2.20 11.51
N GLU A 154 -11.39 2.51 12.48
CA GLU A 154 -12.84 2.48 12.36
C GLU A 154 -13.39 3.38 11.24
N LEU A 155 -12.67 4.45 10.88
CA LEU A 155 -13.07 5.35 9.81
C LEU A 155 -12.92 4.74 8.41
N ALA A 156 -12.12 3.67 8.27
CA ALA A 156 -11.85 3.01 7.00
C ALA A 156 -11.47 1.53 7.19
N THR A 157 -12.37 0.73 7.75
CA THR A 157 -12.10 -0.68 8.14
C THR A 157 -11.59 -1.58 7.00
N GLY A 158 -11.94 -1.28 5.75
CA GLY A 158 -11.49 -1.99 4.56
C GLY A 158 -10.13 -1.54 4.00
N PHE A 159 -9.49 -0.57 4.66
CA PHE A 159 -8.10 -0.15 4.42
C PHE A 159 -7.27 -0.30 5.70
N PRO A 160 -6.90 -1.53 6.10
CA PRO A 160 -6.09 -1.74 7.29
C PRO A 160 -4.72 -1.07 7.13
N VAL A 161 -4.34 -0.26 8.12
CA VAL A 161 -3.00 0.34 8.22
C VAL A 161 -1.94 -0.77 8.21
N GLY A 162 -0.86 -0.60 7.46
CA GLY A 162 0.18 -1.61 7.28
C GLY A 162 -0.10 -2.61 6.17
N LYS A 163 -1.34 -2.74 5.67
CA LYS A 163 -1.69 -3.63 4.55
C LYS A 163 -1.72 -2.91 3.21
N ARG A 164 -1.66 -3.68 2.11
CA ARG A 164 -1.75 -3.15 0.75
C ARG A 164 -3.13 -2.57 0.46
N PHE A 165 -3.17 -1.39 -0.14
CA PHE A 165 -4.41 -0.71 -0.51
C PHE A 165 -5.27 -1.60 -1.44
N LYS A 166 -6.45 -2.00 -0.96
CA LYS A 166 -7.36 -2.86 -1.71
C LYS A 166 -8.20 -2.01 -2.66
N SER A 167 -7.84 -1.92 -3.94
CA SER A 167 -8.61 -1.13 -4.92
C SER A 167 -10.10 -1.48 -4.93
N ALA A 168 -10.95 -0.48 -5.11
CA ALA A 168 -12.38 -0.62 -5.34
C ALA A 168 -12.79 0.25 -6.55
N PRO A 169 -13.87 -0.12 -7.25
CA PRO A 169 -14.42 0.69 -8.31
C PRO A 169 -14.96 2.02 -7.78
N VAL A 170 -14.82 3.07 -8.57
CA VAL A 170 -15.32 4.43 -8.35
C VAL A 170 -15.69 5.03 -9.70
N ALA A 171 -16.58 6.03 -9.71
CA ALA A 171 -16.86 6.81 -10.91
C ALA A 171 -15.97 8.07 -10.92
N ARG A 172 -15.22 8.30 -11.99
CA ARG A 172 -14.49 9.56 -12.16
C ARG A 172 -15.48 10.69 -12.47
N VAL A 173 -15.40 11.79 -11.73
CA VAL A 173 -16.40 12.87 -11.82
C VAL A 173 -16.37 13.58 -13.18
N ALA A 174 -15.20 13.75 -13.77
CA ALA A 174 -15.03 14.52 -15.00
C ALA A 174 -15.74 13.92 -16.22
N ASP A 175 -15.92 12.60 -16.28
CA ASP A 175 -16.44 11.89 -17.45
C ASP A 175 -17.37 10.72 -17.13
N GLY A 176 -17.65 10.44 -15.85
CA GLY A 176 -18.49 9.33 -15.40
C GLY A 176 -17.87 7.95 -15.60
N ASN A 177 -16.58 7.85 -15.96
CA ASN A 177 -15.94 6.59 -16.29
C ASN A 177 -15.76 5.72 -15.02
N PRO A 178 -16.27 4.47 -14.98
CA PRO A 178 -16.00 3.55 -13.88
C PRO A 178 -14.57 3.05 -13.94
N VAL A 179 -13.81 3.29 -12.87
CA VAL A 179 -12.39 2.93 -12.77
C VAL A 179 -12.06 2.31 -11.42
N GLN A 180 -10.97 1.56 -11.36
CA GLN A 180 -10.43 1.04 -10.11
C GLN A 180 -9.55 2.12 -9.45
N LEU A 181 -9.94 2.59 -8.26
CA LEU A 181 -9.27 3.70 -7.57
C LEU A 181 -7.76 3.44 -7.37
N GLY A 182 -7.39 2.21 -7.02
CA GLY A 182 -6.00 1.81 -6.80
C GLY A 182 -5.17 1.68 -8.07
N HIS A 183 -5.76 1.68 -9.28
CA HIS A 183 -5.00 1.65 -10.53
C HIS A 183 -4.34 3.00 -10.85
N HIS A 184 -4.75 4.06 -10.15
CA HIS A 184 -4.06 5.35 -10.19
C HIS A 184 -2.76 5.35 -9.36
N HIS A 185 -2.45 4.26 -8.64
CA HIS A 185 -1.13 4.02 -8.06
C HIS A 185 -0.11 3.59 -9.12
N ARG A 186 0.41 4.55 -9.88
CA ARG A 186 1.56 4.28 -10.75
C ARG A 186 2.83 4.08 -9.92
N ALA A 187 3.77 3.31 -10.45
CA ALA A 187 5.09 3.11 -9.85
C ALA A 187 5.99 4.32 -10.16
N ASP A 188 5.60 5.50 -9.68
CA ASP A 188 6.19 6.81 -9.97
C ASP A 188 6.85 7.47 -8.74
N GLY A 189 6.95 6.74 -7.62
CA GLY A 189 7.60 7.23 -6.39
C GLY A 189 6.75 8.18 -5.53
N ARG A 190 5.52 8.53 -5.97
CA ARG A 190 4.64 9.45 -5.27
C ARG A 190 3.85 8.79 -4.14
N TRP A 191 3.67 9.54 -3.06
CA TRP A 191 2.70 9.23 -2.02
C TRP A 191 1.29 9.52 -2.54
N ARG A 192 0.29 8.78 -2.05
CA ARG A 192 -1.12 9.08 -2.32
C ARG A 192 -1.82 9.48 -1.05
N ILE A 193 -2.67 10.49 -1.17
CA ILE A 193 -3.52 10.96 -0.07
C ILE A 193 -4.95 10.97 -0.60
N TYR A 194 -5.77 10.06 -0.09
CA TYR A 194 -7.18 9.95 -0.46
C TYR A 194 -8.05 10.59 0.61
N ALA A 195 -8.73 11.68 0.27
CA ALA A 195 -9.75 12.28 1.10
C ALA A 195 -11.12 11.70 0.74
N PHE A 196 -11.71 10.92 1.65
CA PHE A 196 -13.09 10.48 1.55
C PHE A 196 -13.99 11.51 2.21
N GLY A 197 -14.89 12.10 1.42
CA GLY A 197 -15.84 13.10 1.90
C GLY A 197 -16.91 12.50 2.81
N ALA A 198 -17.44 13.33 3.70
CA ALA A 198 -18.60 13.01 4.52
C ALA A 198 -19.91 13.56 3.94
N ASN A 199 -21.02 12.94 4.32
CA ASN A 199 -22.36 13.40 4.01
C ASN A 199 -22.70 14.69 4.76
N GLY A 200 -23.56 15.51 4.16
CA GLY A 200 -24.10 16.71 4.79
C GLY A 200 -23.19 17.93 4.71
N ALA A 201 -23.72 19.07 5.17
CA ALA A 201 -23.04 20.36 5.08
C ALA A 201 -21.77 20.41 5.95
N GLU A 202 -21.81 19.85 7.15
CA GLU A 202 -20.67 19.81 8.07
C GLU A 202 -19.51 18.97 7.49
N GLY A 203 -19.81 17.80 6.93
CA GLY A 203 -18.81 16.96 6.26
C GLY A 203 -18.17 17.64 5.05
N SER A 204 -18.98 18.37 4.27
CA SER A 204 -18.50 19.15 3.13
C SER A 204 -17.61 20.32 3.57
N ALA A 205 -17.94 20.98 4.68
CA ALA A 205 -17.14 22.04 5.27
C ALA A 205 -15.79 21.50 5.78
N ALA A 206 -15.79 20.39 6.53
CA ALA A 206 -14.57 19.77 7.04
C ALA A 206 -13.60 19.36 5.92
N LEU A 207 -14.12 18.79 4.81
CA LEU A 207 -13.31 18.46 3.64
C LEU A 207 -12.71 19.72 2.98
N THR A 208 -13.50 20.80 2.89
CA THR A 208 -13.06 22.08 2.31
C THR A 208 -11.96 22.72 3.16
N GLU A 209 -12.14 22.75 4.48
CA GLU A 209 -11.15 23.25 5.43
C GLU A 209 -9.85 22.44 5.38
N TRP A 210 -9.96 21.10 5.36
CA TRP A 210 -8.80 20.22 5.21
C TRP A 210 -8.07 20.45 3.89
N ALA A 211 -8.79 20.59 2.78
CA ALA A 211 -8.20 20.84 1.47
C ALA A 211 -7.50 22.20 1.39
N GLN A 212 -8.08 23.25 2.00
CA GLN A 212 -7.45 24.56 2.09
C GLN A 212 -6.19 24.52 2.94
N TRP A 213 -6.23 23.83 4.09
CA TRP A 213 -5.05 23.60 4.92
C TRP A 213 -3.97 22.86 4.12
N LEU A 214 -4.32 21.76 3.45
CA LEU A 214 -3.37 20.96 2.68
C LEU A 214 -2.69 21.79 1.58
N GLN A 215 -3.44 22.69 0.94
CA GLN A 215 -2.90 23.52 -0.14
C GLN A 215 -1.97 24.64 0.33
N SER A 216 -2.22 25.23 1.50
CA SER A 216 -1.66 26.55 1.83
C SER A 216 -0.97 26.67 3.18
N ALA A 217 -1.24 25.75 4.11
CA ALA A 217 -0.64 25.82 5.44
C ALA A 217 0.85 25.40 5.36
N PRO A 218 1.80 26.19 5.90
CA PRO A 218 3.23 25.90 5.77
C PRO A 218 3.66 24.54 6.33
N GLU A 219 2.93 24.02 7.31
CA GLU A 219 3.16 22.72 7.93
C GLU A 219 2.49 21.56 7.18
N SER A 220 1.65 21.84 6.18
CA SER A 220 1.01 20.80 5.39
C SER A 220 2.05 20.03 4.58
N PRO A 221 1.87 18.72 4.35
CA PRO A 221 2.88 17.95 3.61
C PRO A 221 3.07 18.46 2.18
N VAL A 222 2.00 18.86 1.49
CA VAL A 222 2.09 19.37 0.12
C VAL A 222 2.90 20.66 0.08
N ALA A 223 2.61 21.61 0.97
CA ALA A 223 3.32 22.90 0.99
C ALA A 223 4.76 22.78 1.50
N ALA A 224 5.02 21.92 2.49
CA ALA A 224 6.32 21.79 3.13
C ALA A 224 7.35 20.99 2.32
N TYR A 225 6.91 19.98 1.56
CA TYR A 225 7.81 18.98 0.96
C TYR A 225 7.73 18.89 -0.57
N THR A 226 6.87 19.66 -1.22
CA THR A 226 6.87 19.75 -2.69
C THR A 226 7.86 20.83 -3.15
N PRO A 227 8.85 20.51 -4.02
CA PRO A 227 9.79 21.49 -4.55
C PRO A 227 9.08 22.67 -5.24
N SER A 228 9.58 23.88 -5.05
CA SER A 228 8.94 25.11 -5.53
C SER A 228 8.88 25.24 -7.06
N ASP A 229 9.76 24.54 -7.77
CA ASP A 229 9.83 24.48 -9.24
C ASP A 229 9.11 23.24 -9.82
N ALA A 230 8.50 22.41 -8.98
CA ALA A 230 7.79 21.20 -9.38
C ALA A 230 6.27 21.40 -9.37
N GLY A 231 5.55 20.53 -10.08
CA GLY A 231 4.09 20.48 -10.02
C GLY A 231 3.60 20.15 -8.61
N ILE A 232 2.45 20.72 -8.22
CA ILE A 232 1.88 20.56 -6.87
C ILE A 232 1.61 19.10 -6.48
N ASP A 233 1.41 18.21 -7.46
CA ASP A 233 1.15 16.78 -7.25
C ASP A 233 2.38 15.90 -7.54
N SER A 234 3.59 16.48 -7.63
CA SER A 234 4.83 15.77 -8.00
C SER A 234 5.36 14.84 -6.90
N VAL A 235 5.03 15.12 -5.64
CA VAL A 235 5.39 14.29 -4.47
C VAL A 235 4.16 13.60 -3.88
N PHE A 236 3.06 14.34 -3.76
CA PHE A 236 1.79 13.87 -3.21
C PHE A 236 0.69 13.91 -4.27
N ASP A 237 0.24 12.74 -4.68
CA ASP A 237 -0.88 12.57 -5.57
C ASP A 237 -2.19 12.53 -4.76
N VAL A 238 -2.76 13.71 -4.56
CA VAL A 238 -3.94 13.94 -3.71
C VAL A 238 -5.23 13.74 -4.51
N LYS A 239 -6.18 12.98 -3.95
CA LYS A 239 -7.46 12.64 -4.59
C LYS A 239 -8.61 12.78 -3.62
N VAL A 240 -9.80 13.10 -4.14
CA VAL A 240 -11.04 13.16 -3.38
C VAL A 240 -12.04 12.13 -3.88
N ILE A 241 -12.74 11.48 -2.96
CA ILE A 241 -13.85 10.58 -3.24
C ILE A 241 -15.09 11.11 -2.52
N PHE A 242 -16.10 11.50 -3.28
CA PHE A 242 -17.38 11.98 -2.75
C PHE A 242 -18.36 10.83 -2.51
N PRO A 243 -19.17 10.91 -1.43
CA PRO A 243 -20.16 9.88 -1.10
C PRO A 243 -21.40 9.86 -2.01
N GLN A 244 -21.69 10.99 -2.69
CA GLN A 244 -22.73 11.11 -3.71
C GLN A 244 -22.33 10.51 -5.07
N GLN A 245 -23.26 10.48 -6.02
CA GLN A 245 -22.99 10.06 -7.40
C GLN A 245 -22.24 11.14 -8.17
N HIS A 246 -21.53 10.75 -9.23
CA HIS A 246 -20.72 11.67 -10.02
C HIS A 246 -21.51 12.84 -10.63
N ILE A 247 -22.75 12.61 -11.04
CA ILE A 247 -23.64 13.64 -11.61
C ILE A 247 -24.06 14.71 -10.60
N ASP A 248 -23.96 14.40 -9.30
CA ASP A 248 -24.33 15.29 -8.20
C ASP A 248 -23.11 16.07 -7.64
N VAL A 249 -21.91 15.84 -8.19
CA VAL A 249 -20.70 16.55 -7.81
C VAL A 249 -20.50 17.75 -8.73
N ASP A 250 -20.68 18.96 -8.22
CA ASP A 250 -20.31 20.19 -8.93
C ASP A 250 -18.78 20.34 -8.92
N ILE A 251 -18.16 20.00 -10.04
CA ILE A 251 -16.71 20.07 -10.21
C ILE A 251 -16.16 21.50 -10.05
N THR A 252 -16.98 22.54 -10.26
CA THR A 252 -16.55 23.94 -10.16
C THR A 252 -16.45 24.42 -8.72
N ALA A 253 -17.10 23.71 -7.79
CA ALA A 253 -17.07 23.98 -6.35
C ALA A 253 -16.02 23.13 -5.62
N VAL A 254 -15.36 22.18 -6.29
CA VAL A 254 -14.33 21.33 -5.67
C VAL A 254 -13.06 22.16 -5.37
N PRO A 255 -12.43 21.98 -4.18
CA PRO A 255 -11.19 22.67 -3.84
C PRO A 255 -10.08 22.48 -4.87
N GLN A 256 -9.31 23.55 -5.13
CA GLN A 256 -8.32 23.60 -6.22
C GLN A 256 -7.16 22.61 -6.07
N ILE A 257 -6.87 22.13 -4.86
CA ILE A 257 -5.88 21.06 -4.64
C ILE A 257 -6.22 19.76 -5.39
N PHE A 258 -7.51 19.53 -5.70
CA PHE A 258 -7.98 18.39 -6.49
C PHE A 258 -8.17 18.73 -7.98
N LEU A 259 -7.76 19.92 -8.42
CA LEU A 259 -7.73 20.34 -9.83
C LEU A 259 -6.34 20.89 -10.17
N PRO A 260 -5.25 20.14 -9.89
CA PRO A 260 -3.91 20.65 -10.06
C PRO A 260 -3.63 20.90 -11.54
N ARG A 261 -2.90 21.97 -11.82
CA ARG A 261 -2.36 22.20 -13.16
C ARG A 261 -1.01 21.52 -13.29
N THR A 262 -0.84 20.73 -14.36
CA THR A 262 0.31 19.85 -14.53
C THR A 262 0.83 19.85 -15.96
N GLY A 263 2.09 19.45 -16.12
CA GLY A 263 2.75 19.30 -17.41
C GLY A 263 3.19 20.63 -18.06
N PRO A 264 3.84 20.55 -19.23
CA PRO A 264 4.47 21.71 -19.88
C PRO A 264 3.47 22.75 -20.42
N PHE A 265 2.19 22.41 -20.49
CA PHE A 265 1.12 23.28 -20.98
C PHE A 265 0.19 23.77 -19.87
N ASP A 266 0.51 23.50 -18.60
CA ASP A 266 -0.24 23.99 -17.44
C ASP A 266 -1.74 23.62 -17.49
N LEU A 267 -2.03 22.39 -17.91
CA LEU A 267 -3.40 21.88 -18.07
C LEU A 267 -3.92 21.32 -16.76
N ILE A 268 -5.22 21.49 -16.52
CA ILE A 268 -5.89 20.95 -15.34
C ILE A 268 -5.95 19.41 -15.46
N ASP A 269 -5.44 18.72 -14.43
CA ASP A 269 -5.64 17.27 -14.27
C ASP A 269 -7.01 17.02 -13.62
N TYR A 270 -7.91 16.46 -14.41
CA TYR A 270 -9.28 16.10 -14.00
C TYR A 270 -9.37 14.69 -13.38
N GLU A 271 -8.27 13.95 -13.28
CA GLU A 271 -8.23 12.58 -12.75
C GLU A 271 -7.93 12.52 -11.24
N LYS A 272 -8.39 13.54 -10.48
CA LYS A 272 -8.25 13.57 -9.01
C LYS A 272 -9.59 13.48 -8.26
N ILE A 273 -10.71 13.59 -8.96
CA ILE A 273 -12.04 13.71 -8.37
C ILE A 273 -12.88 12.50 -8.73
N TYR A 274 -13.33 11.79 -7.71
CA TYR A 274 -14.12 10.58 -7.84
C TYR A 274 -15.38 10.66 -6.99
N ALA A 275 -16.33 9.80 -7.31
CA ALA A 275 -17.61 9.66 -6.63
C ALA A 275 -17.91 8.18 -6.40
N ALA A 276 -18.84 7.91 -5.48
CA ALA A 276 -19.31 6.56 -5.24
C ALA A 276 -19.97 5.98 -6.50
N ASP A 277 -19.62 4.73 -6.82
CA ASP A 277 -20.29 3.95 -7.85
C ASP A 277 -21.59 3.37 -7.28
N PRO A 278 -22.77 3.58 -7.91
CA PRO A 278 -24.04 3.10 -7.37
C PRO A 278 -24.14 1.58 -7.25
N GLU A 279 -23.47 0.83 -8.12
CA GLU A 279 -23.49 -0.64 -8.12
C GLU A 279 -22.40 -1.23 -7.22
N ASN A 280 -21.30 -0.49 -7.05
CA ASN A 280 -20.12 -0.94 -6.32
C ASN A 280 -19.60 0.13 -5.37
N ASP A 281 -20.45 0.53 -4.43
CA ASP A 281 -20.16 1.63 -3.50
C ASP A 281 -18.88 1.39 -2.69
N ILE A 282 -17.83 2.15 -3.00
CA ILE A 282 -16.55 2.09 -2.29
C ILE A 282 -16.68 2.36 -0.79
N PHE A 283 -17.61 3.22 -0.36
CA PHE A 283 -17.79 3.53 1.06
C PHE A 283 -18.28 2.30 1.81
N ALA A 284 -19.25 1.56 1.25
CA ALA A 284 -19.70 0.29 1.83
C ALA A 284 -18.62 -0.80 1.70
N LEU A 285 -18.02 -0.97 0.51
CA LEU A 285 -17.03 -2.01 0.24
C LEU A 285 -15.75 -1.85 1.09
N ARG A 286 -15.45 -0.64 1.55
CA ARG A 286 -14.27 -0.33 2.37
C ARG A 286 -14.61 0.12 3.77
N GLY A 287 -15.89 0.07 4.16
CA GLY A 287 -16.35 0.50 5.48
C GLY A 287 -15.82 1.88 5.85
N ILE A 288 -15.99 2.84 4.94
CA ILE A 288 -15.66 4.25 5.15
C ILE A 288 -16.81 4.90 5.93
N ASP A 289 -16.47 5.62 7.00
CA ASP A 289 -17.46 6.37 7.76
C ASP A 289 -18.02 7.53 6.92
N ARG A 290 -19.28 7.39 6.47
CA ARG A 290 -19.98 8.40 5.66
C ARG A 290 -20.38 9.64 6.46
N SER A 291 -20.38 9.57 7.80
CA SER A 291 -20.75 10.71 8.66
C SER A 291 -19.55 11.60 8.95
N ALA A 292 -18.36 11.02 9.14
CA ALA A 292 -17.14 11.74 9.48
C ALA A 292 -16.20 11.95 8.29
N GLY A 293 -16.18 11.03 7.32
CA GLY A 293 -15.17 11.01 6.27
C GLY A 293 -13.79 10.65 6.85
N CYS A 294 -12.77 10.57 6.00
CA CYS A 294 -11.41 10.28 6.45
C CYS A 294 -10.35 10.61 5.40
N VAL A 295 -9.10 10.56 5.83
CA VAL A 295 -7.91 10.62 4.99
C VAL A 295 -7.21 9.27 5.05
N VAL A 296 -6.98 8.64 3.91
CA VAL A 296 -6.18 7.41 3.79
C VAL A 296 -4.88 7.76 3.07
N VAL A 297 -3.76 7.60 3.76
CA VAL A 297 -2.41 7.83 3.20
C VAL A 297 -1.84 6.51 2.72
N VAL A 298 -1.31 6.50 1.51
CA VAL A 298 -0.74 5.30 0.87
C VAL A 298 0.66 5.61 0.36
N ARG A 299 1.58 4.69 0.67
CA ARG A 299 2.99 4.74 0.26
C ARG A 299 3.14 4.58 -1.26
N PRO A 300 4.30 4.96 -1.82
CA PRO A 300 4.62 4.71 -3.22
C PRO A 300 4.59 3.22 -3.62
N ASP A 301 4.83 2.32 -2.68
CA ASP A 301 4.73 0.86 -2.85
C ASP A 301 3.33 0.29 -2.57
N GLN A 302 2.30 1.15 -2.55
CA GLN A 302 0.88 0.80 -2.49
C GLN A 302 0.38 0.27 -1.14
N TYR A 303 1.15 0.44 -0.07
CA TYR A 303 0.74 0.09 1.30
C TYR A 303 0.09 1.26 2.03
N VAL A 304 -1.00 1.00 2.74
CA VAL A 304 -1.70 1.98 3.58
C VAL A 304 -0.78 2.32 4.76
N ALA A 305 -0.42 3.58 4.87
CA ALA A 305 0.45 4.10 5.93
C ALA A 305 -0.35 4.65 7.11
N GLN A 306 -1.45 5.34 6.84
CA GLN A 306 -2.24 6.03 7.85
C GLN A 306 -3.72 6.06 7.45
N VAL A 307 -4.58 6.08 8.47
CA VAL A 307 -6.01 6.45 8.36
C VAL A 307 -6.24 7.51 9.42
N LEU A 308 -6.71 8.69 9.03
CA LEU A 308 -6.88 9.84 9.91
C LEU A 308 -8.25 10.51 9.70
N PRO A 309 -8.84 11.15 10.72
CA PRO A 309 -9.94 12.08 10.54
C PRO A 309 -9.54 13.27 9.65
N LEU A 310 -10.50 13.87 8.94
CA LEU A 310 -10.27 15.11 8.17
C LEU A 310 -9.78 16.27 9.06
N THR A 311 -10.07 16.24 10.36
CA THR A 311 -9.66 17.27 11.33
C THR A 311 -8.25 17.05 11.91
N ALA A 312 -7.64 15.88 11.72
CA ALA A 312 -6.34 15.51 12.30
C ALA A 312 -5.16 16.00 11.45
N THR A 313 -5.18 17.27 11.07
CA THR A 313 -4.15 17.89 10.21
C THR A 313 -2.76 17.89 10.84
N SER A 314 -2.69 18.10 12.16
CA SER A 314 -1.44 18.05 12.92
C SER A 314 -0.79 16.67 12.90
N GLU A 315 -1.58 15.60 13.03
CA GLU A 315 -1.09 14.21 12.99
C GLU A 315 -0.55 13.87 11.59
N LEU A 316 -1.22 14.34 10.53
CA LEU A 316 -0.74 14.17 9.17
C LEU A 316 0.58 14.91 8.91
N ALA A 317 0.71 16.13 9.43
CA ALA A 317 1.95 16.91 9.35
C ALA A 317 3.09 16.24 10.11
N GLU A 318 2.85 15.76 11.33
CA GLU A 318 3.85 15.04 12.14
C GLU A 318 4.29 13.73 11.49
N PHE A 319 3.36 12.99 10.88
CA PHE A 319 3.67 11.76 10.16
C PHE A 319 4.70 12.01 9.04
N PHE A 320 4.45 12.98 8.16
CA PHE A 320 5.38 13.29 7.07
C PHE A 320 6.65 13.98 7.53
N LYS A 321 6.60 14.79 8.60
CA LYS A 321 7.81 15.35 9.21
C LYS A 321 8.80 14.27 9.67
N GLY A 322 8.30 13.10 10.06
CA GLY A 322 9.14 11.97 10.43
C GLY A 322 9.86 11.30 9.27
N ASN A 323 9.41 11.47 8.02
CA ASN A 323 9.92 10.71 6.86
C ASN A 323 10.25 11.54 5.60
N MET A 324 10.08 12.87 5.64
CA MET A 324 10.42 13.79 4.56
C MET A 324 11.45 14.84 5.02
N LEU A 325 12.24 15.34 4.08
CA LEU A 325 13.07 16.53 4.24
C LEU A 325 12.35 17.74 3.64
N ALA A 326 12.52 18.91 4.26
CA ALA A 326 11.94 20.16 3.77
C ALA A 326 12.37 20.42 2.31
N ALA A 327 11.44 20.90 1.49
CA ALA A 327 11.74 21.26 0.11
C ALA A 327 12.81 22.36 0.06
N HIS A 328 13.76 22.22 -0.87
CA HIS A 328 14.77 23.23 -1.21
C HIS A 328 14.35 24.04 -2.42
#